data_AF-A0A7V2HXB0-F1
#
_entry.id   AF-A0A7V2HXB0-F1
#
_cell.length_a   1.000
_cell.length_b   1.000
_cell.length_c   1.000
_cell.angle_alpha   90.00
_cell.angle_beta   90.00
_cell.angle_gamma   90.00
#
_symmetry.space_group_name_H-M   'P 1'
#
loop_
_entity.id
_entity.type
_entity.pdbx_description
1 polymer ?
#
loop_
_entity_poly.entity_id
_entity_poly.type
_entity_poly.pdbx_seq_one_letter_code
_entity_poly.pdbx_strand_id
1 'polypeptide(L)'
;MMIKLLIFSSLLAFVLPQGALAQTGSGDSSRREARQIERQDARESAQKALEEYRAAREELKLAALKKYAEEVINRRIKLLQSYKSRVRSASSCSNHQAITDQLNNFIDAAVLRLEALKAKLPNATTIDDLRQIIKDALEGQKVFGTIAPAINGACLSQRLINLIDGRLQEAIDKLKEADLDTSGVETLAGKAKALAEQAYTSYTAIISSPADSTRDDFTQAKNTLGQARAKLQELRRAISALIAEYRQSQSSATDSAAGP
;
A
#
# COMPACT_ATOMS: atom_id res chain seq x y z
N MET A 1 -43.27 -31.10 -8.36
CA MET A 1 -41.91 -30.62 -8.07
C MET A 1 -41.90 -29.10 -8.15
N MET A 2 -42.14 -28.41 -7.03
CA MET A 2 -42.33 -26.96 -6.94
C MET A 2 -41.50 -26.39 -5.78
N ILE A 3 -40.19 -26.68 -5.78
CA ILE A 3 -39.24 -26.14 -4.79
C ILE A 3 -37.97 -25.72 -5.56
N LYS A 4 -38.08 -24.70 -6.42
CA LYS A 4 -36.91 -24.01 -7.00
C LYS A 4 -37.03 -22.49 -7.02
N LEU A 5 -38.14 -21.91 -6.52
CA LEU A 5 -38.44 -20.48 -6.73
C LEU A 5 -38.01 -19.54 -5.58
N LEU A 6 -37.47 -20.04 -4.46
CA LEU A 6 -37.27 -19.21 -3.26
C LEU A 6 -35.80 -18.91 -2.87
N ILE A 7 -34.80 -19.44 -3.59
CA ILE A 7 -33.38 -19.22 -3.21
C ILE A 7 -32.78 -17.96 -3.89
N PHE A 8 -33.40 -17.41 -4.93
CA PHE A 8 -32.73 -16.45 -5.82
C PHE A 8 -32.92 -14.95 -5.52
N SER A 9 -33.69 -14.56 -4.50
CA SER A 9 -33.73 -13.14 -4.07
C SER A 9 -32.40 -12.63 -3.48
N SER A 10 -31.46 -13.52 -3.14
CA SER A 10 -30.14 -13.16 -2.60
C SER A 10 -29.06 -12.90 -3.67
N LEU A 11 -29.28 -13.32 -4.93
CA LEU A 11 -28.38 -13.00 -6.05
C LEU A 11 -28.56 -11.57 -6.58
N LEU A 12 -29.64 -10.89 -6.17
CA LEU A 12 -29.90 -9.48 -6.50
C LEU A 12 -28.96 -8.49 -5.79
N ALA A 13 -28.22 -8.91 -4.75
CA ALA A 13 -27.25 -8.06 -4.07
C ALA A 13 -25.82 -8.14 -4.68
N PHE A 14 -25.64 -8.82 -5.82
CA PHE A 14 -24.36 -8.84 -6.56
C PHE A 14 -24.24 -7.66 -7.54
N VAL A 15 -24.84 -6.51 -7.24
CA VAL A 15 -24.39 -5.23 -7.79
C VAL A 15 -23.03 -4.95 -7.13
N LEU A 16 -21.96 -5.47 -7.72
CA LEU A 16 -20.60 -5.05 -7.42
C LEU A 16 -20.60 -3.53 -7.48
N PRO A 17 -20.41 -2.81 -6.36
CA PRO A 17 -20.41 -1.36 -6.40
C PRO A 17 -19.18 -0.94 -7.21
N GLN A 18 -19.39 -0.64 -8.48
CA GLN A 18 -18.37 -0.01 -9.33
C GLN A 18 -17.94 1.36 -8.75
N GLY A 19 -18.68 1.90 -7.77
CA GLY A 19 -18.42 3.17 -7.08
C GLY A 19 -17.72 3.09 -5.71
N ALA A 20 -17.44 1.92 -5.12
CA ALA A 20 -16.85 1.84 -3.77
C ALA A 20 -15.35 2.27 -3.70
N LEU A 21 -14.80 2.81 -4.79
CA LEU A 21 -13.47 3.43 -4.81
C LEU A 21 -13.51 4.97 -4.96
N ALA A 22 -14.68 5.60 -5.03
CA ALA A 22 -14.80 7.01 -5.42
C ALA A 22 -15.30 7.99 -4.32
N GLN A 23 -15.53 7.57 -3.08
CA GLN A 23 -16.08 8.47 -2.06
C GLN A 23 -15.25 8.50 -0.77
N THR A 24 -14.13 9.24 -0.81
CA THR A 24 -13.47 9.80 0.38
C THR A 24 -13.43 11.33 0.25
N GLY A 25 -14.59 11.95 0.10
CA GLY A 25 -14.72 13.41 -0.05
C GLY A 25 -15.31 14.02 1.21
N SER A 26 -14.45 14.58 2.08
CA SER A 26 -14.70 15.73 2.99
C SER A 26 -13.75 15.72 4.20
N GLY A 27 -13.49 14.56 4.83
CA GLY A 27 -12.56 14.47 5.97
C GLY A 27 -11.06 14.37 5.62
N ASP A 28 -10.74 14.15 4.33
CA ASP A 28 -9.36 13.91 3.86
C ASP A 28 -8.67 15.20 3.39
N SER A 29 -9.40 16.28 3.07
CA SER A 29 -8.82 17.56 2.62
C SER A 29 -8.15 18.31 3.77
N SER A 30 -8.85 18.54 4.89
CA SER A 30 -8.31 19.20 6.09
C SER A 30 -7.07 18.47 6.66
N ARG A 31 -7.10 17.13 6.69
CA ARG A 31 -5.94 16.33 7.11
C ARG A 31 -4.78 16.41 6.11
N ARG A 32 -5.05 16.49 4.81
CA ARG A 32 -4.00 16.67 3.79
C ARG A 32 -3.36 18.04 3.87
N GLU A 33 -4.15 19.08 4.12
CA GLU A 33 -3.71 20.47 4.24
C GLU A 33 -2.83 20.68 5.48
N ALA A 34 -3.27 20.23 6.65
CA ALA A 34 -2.45 20.26 7.87
C ALA A 34 -1.12 19.49 7.72
N ARG A 35 -1.15 18.34 7.03
CA ARG A 35 0.06 17.55 6.72
C ARG A 35 0.97 18.21 5.69
N GLN A 36 0.42 19.02 4.80
CA GLN A 36 1.18 19.75 3.79
C GLN A 36 1.92 20.92 4.43
N ILE A 37 1.22 21.66 5.32
CA ILE A 37 1.80 22.73 6.14
C ILE A 37 2.93 22.19 7.01
N GLU A 38 2.70 21.12 7.77
CA GLU A 38 3.73 20.53 8.65
C GLU A 38 4.99 20.07 7.88
N ARG A 39 4.81 19.56 6.65
CA ARG A 39 5.92 19.17 5.77
C ARG A 39 6.67 20.37 5.20
N GLN A 40 5.97 21.48 5.00
CA GLN A 40 6.51 22.71 4.46
C GLN A 40 7.32 23.42 5.54
N ASP A 41 6.78 23.57 6.74
CA ASP A 41 7.47 24.15 7.91
C ASP A 41 8.76 23.39 8.25
N ALA A 42 8.72 22.06 8.27
CA ALA A 42 9.91 21.24 8.53
C ALA A 42 10.94 21.22 7.38
N ARG A 43 10.53 21.58 6.15
CA ARG A 43 11.46 21.79 5.02
C ARG A 43 12.13 23.15 5.14
N GLU A 44 11.34 24.17 5.44
CA GLU A 44 11.79 25.54 5.60
C GLU A 44 12.75 25.67 6.79
N SER A 45 12.52 24.98 7.92
CA SER A 45 13.43 25.01 9.07
C SER A 45 14.83 24.46 8.76
N ALA A 46 14.90 23.28 8.13
CA ALA A 46 16.17 22.66 7.74
C ALA A 46 16.89 23.45 6.64
N GLN A 47 16.15 24.03 5.71
CA GLN A 47 16.71 24.84 4.63
C GLN A 47 17.25 26.18 5.16
N LYS A 48 16.51 26.83 6.05
CA LYS A 48 16.97 28.04 6.75
C LYS A 48 18.23 27.76 7.57
N ALA A 49 18.29 26.63 8.30
CA ALA A 49 19.48 26.26 9.06
C ALA A 49 20.70 25.99 8.15
N LEU A 50 20.49 25.45 6.94
CA LEU A 50 21.56 25.29 5.94
C LEU A 50 22.07 26.64 5.43
N GLU A 51 21.15 27.57 5.16
CA GLU A 51 21.48 28.93 4.74
C GLU A 51 22.24 29.69 5.83
N GLU A 52 21.79 29.59 7.08
CA GLU A 52 22.49 30.13 8.25
C GLU A 52 23.90 29.56 8.38
N TYR A 53 24.10 28.26 8.17
CA TYR A 53 25.44 27.65 8.14
C TYR A 53 26.31 28.16 6.98
N ARG A 54 25.74 28.32 5.78
CA ARG A 54 26.47 28.84 4.60
C ARG A 54 26.87 30.30 4.77
N ALA A 55 26.06 31.08 5.48
CA ALA A 55 26.30 32.50 5.77
C ALA A 55 27.13 32.72 7.05
N ALA A 56 27.37 31.68 7.85
CA ALA A 56 28.09 31.81 9.11
C ALA A 56 29.58 32.11 8.90
N ARG A 57 30.12 32.98 9.76
CA ARG A 57 31.57 33.19 9.89
C ARG A 57 32.24 31.92 10.41
N GLU A 58 33.55 31.76 10.14
CA GLU A 58 34.30 30.55 10.52
C GLU A 58 34.18 30.23 12.02
N GLU A 59 34.26 31.24 12.90
CA GLU A 59 34.09 31.04 14.35
C GLU A 59 32.69 30.54 14.76
N LEU A 60 31.67 30.74 13.93
CA LEU A 60 30.28 30.33 14.19
C LEU A 60 29.85 29.09 13.39
N LYS A 61 30.65 28.64 12.42
CA LYS A 61 30.30 27.53 11.52
C LYS A 61 30.00 26.25 12.26
N LEU A 62 30.76 25.93 13.31
CA LEU A 62 30.54 24.72 14.09
C LEU A 62 29.15 24.72 14.76
N ALA A 63 28.78 25.83 15.39
CA ALA A 63 27.48 25.99 16.04
C ALA A 63 26.32 25.99 15.02
N ALA A 64 26.50 26.68 13.90
CA ALA A 64 25.51 26.70 12.82
C ALA A 64 25.32 25.31 12.19
N LEU A 65 26.40 24.55 12.01
CA LEU A 65 26.33 23.19 11.47
C LEU A 65 25.69 22.21 12.47
N LYS A 66 25.91 22.38 13.78
CA LYS A 66 25.19 21.63 14.83
C LYS A 66 23.69 21.84 14.72
N LYS A 67 23.25 23.10 14.59
CA LYS A 67 21.84 23.44 14.40
C LYS A 67 21.26 22.81 13.13
N TYR A 68 21.98 22.87 12.02
CA TYR A 68 21.56 22.21 10.78
C TYR A 68 21.43 20.69 10.94
N ALA A 69 22.42 20.04 11.56
CA ALA A 69 22.38 18.60 11.80
C ALA A 69 21.20 18.19 12.69
N GLU A 70 20.89 18.97 13.72
CA GLU A 70 19.71 18.76 14.56
C GLU A 70 18.40 18.87 13.76
N GLU A 71 18.25 19.91 12.94
CA GLU A 71 17.06 20.08 12.09
C GLU A 71 16.90 18.94 11.09
N VAL A 72 17.99 18.47 10.47
CA VAL A 72 17.98 17.31 9.56
C VAL A 72 17.47 16.07 10.28
N ILE A 73 17.99 15.78 11.47
CA ILE A 73 17.60 14.61 12.26
C ILE A 73 16.14 14.71 12.72
N ASN A 74 15.74 15.85 13.31
CA ASN A 74 14.38 16.07 13.81
C ASN A 74 13.34 15.95 12.70
N ARG A 75 13.61 16.58 11.54
CA ARG A 75 12.78 16.46 10.34
C ARG A 75 12.64 15.00 9.93
N ARG A 76 13.72 14.23 10.00
CA ARG A 76 13.72 12.82 9.62
C ARG A 76 12.86 11.98 10.55
N ILE A 77 12.99 12.16 11.86
CA ILE A 77 12.15 11.49 12.87
C ILE A 77 10.67 11.80 12.61
N LYS A 78 10.31 13.07 12.42
CA LYS A 78 8.92 13.48 12.11
C LYS A 78 8.38 12.81 10.85
N LEU A 79 9.17 12.75 9.77
CA LEU A 79 8.75 12.09 8.52
C LEU A 79 8.49 10.59 8.74
N LEU A 80 9.32 9.91 9.53
CA LEU A 80 9.16 8.49 9.85
C LEU A 80 7.90 8.24 10.69
N GLN A 81 7.67 9.04 11.73
CA GLN A 81 6.47 8.94 12.57
C GLN A 81 5.18 9.27 11.80
N SER A 82 5.22 10.30 10.94
CA SER A 82 4.12 10.61 10.02
C SER A 82 3.85 9.47 9.04
N TYR A 83 4.89 8.76 8.59
CA TYR A 83 4.72 7.59 7.74
C TYR A 83 4.08 6.41 8.48
N LYS A 84 4.50 6.14 9.72
CA LYS A 84 3.91 5.12 10.62
C LYS A 84 2.40 5.29 10.74
N SER A 85 1.95 6.51 11.01
CA SER A 85 0.52 6.81 11.15
C SER A 85 -0.26 6.66 9.84
N ARG A 86 0.35 7.04 8.70
CA ARG A 86 -0.27 6.92 7.38
C ARG A 86 -0.53 5.48 6.98
N VAL A 87 0.44 4.58 7.17
CA VAL A 87 0.27 3.17 6.79
C VAL A 87 -0.78 2.49 7.67
N ARG A 88 -0.81 2.78 8.97
CA ARG A 88 -1.90 2.32 9.86
C ARG A 88 -3.28 2.78 9.41
N SER A 89 -3.39 4.01 8.90
CA SER A 89 -4.66 4.56 8.41
C SER A 89 -5.02 4.13 6.98
N ALA A 90 -4.12 3.44 6.26
CA ALA A 90 -4.37 3.06 4.88
C ALA A 90 -5.34 1.87 4.83
N SER A 91 -6.49 2.06 4.18
CA SER A 91 -7.50 1.00 3.99
C SER A 91 -6.98 -0.21 3.21
N SER A 92 -5.84 -0.10 2.53
CA SER A 92 -5.16 -1.23 1.90
C SER A 92 -4.46 -2.14 2.89
N CYS A 93 -4.07 -1.66 4.07
CA CYS A 93 -3.29 -2.39 5.08
C CYS A 93 -4.08 -2.66 6.38
N SER A 94 -5.33 -2.19 6.50
CA SER A 94 -6.08 -2.17 7.76
C SER A 94 -6.31 -3.54 8.42
N ASN A 95 -6.19 -4.64 7.66
CA ASN A 95 -6.34 -6.02 8.16
C ASN A 95 -5.03 -6.83 8.05
N HIS A 96 -3.88 -6.18 7.87
CA HIS A 96 -2.59 -6.82 7.63
C HIS A 96 -1.59 -6.47 8.73
N GLN A 97 -1.89 -6.93 9.95
CA GLN A 97 -1.16 -6.60 11.16
C GLN A 97 0.33 -6.98 11.07
N ALA A 98 0.66 -8.20 10.59
CA ALA A 98 2.04 -8.66 10.48
C ALA A 98 2.93 -7.75 9.60
N ILE A 99 2.43 -7.33 8.43
CA ILE A 99 3.15 -6.38 7.54
C ILE A 99 3.28 -5.00 8.21
N THR A 100 2.21 -4.57 8.89
CA THR A 100 2.18 -3.29 9.60
C THR A 100 3.17 -3.27 10.77
N ASP A 101 3.33 -4.40 11.47
CA ASP A 101 4.27 -4.56 12.57
C ASP A 101 5.72 -4.58 12.08
N GLN A 102 6.00 -5.26 10.96
CA GLN A 102 7.32 -5.20 10.32
C GLN A 102 7.71 -3.76 9.96
N LEU A 103 6.78 -2.96 9.41
CA LEU A 103 7.03 -1.54 9.18
C LEU A 103 7.31 -0.78 10.47
N ASN A 104 6.49 -1.00 11.50
CA ASN A 104 6.65 -0.31 12.78
C ASN A 104 8.03 -0.58 13.37
N ASN A 105 8.48 -1.83 13.35
CA ASN A 105 9.80 -2.23 13.83
C ASN A 105 10.92 -1.54 13.03
N PHE A 106 10.80 -1.47 11.71
CA PHE A 106 11.77 -0.75 10.86
C PHE A 106 11.82 0.74 11.15
N ILE A 107 10.65 1.38 11.30
CA ILE A 107 10.55 2.80 11.65
C ILE A 107 11.17 3.05 13.03
N ASP A 108 10.81 2.23 14.02
CA ASP A 108 11.25 2.40 15.40
C ASP A 108 12.77 2.19 15.52
N ALA A 109 13.33 1.20 14.84
CA ALA A 109 14.78 1.00 14.76
C ALA A 109 15.50 2.20 14.12
N ALA A 110 14.93 2.79 13.07
CA ALA A 110 15.53 3.96 12.43
C ALA A 110 15.40 5.23 13.27
N VAL A 111 14.27 5.42 13.97
CA VAL A 111 14.10 6.52 14.93
C VAL A 111 15.13 6.39 16.05
N LEU A 112 15.33 5.20 16.62
CA LEU A 112 16.36 4.95 17.63
C LEU A 112 17.77 5.29 17.11
N ARG A 113 18.11 4.91 15.87
CA ARG A 113 19.39 5.28 15.25
C ARG A 113 19.54 6.79 15.10
N LEU A 114 18.48 7.50 14.69
CA LEU A 114 18.48 8.95 14.55
C LEU A 114 18.60 9.66 15.90
N GLU A 115 17.95 9.15 16.94
CA GLU A 115 18.08 9.65 18.31
C GLU A 115 19.50 9.43 18.85
N ALA A 116 20.12 8.29 18.56
CA ALA A 116 21.52 8.04 18.89
C ALA A 116 22.48 9.00 18.18
N LEU A 117 22.22 9.37 16.92
CA LEU A 117 22.97 10.41 16.21
C LEU A 117 22.75 11.79 16.85
N LYS A 118 21.50 12.11 17.23
CA LYS A 118 21.17 13.38 17.91
C LYS A 118 21.93 13.52 19.23
N ALA A 119 22.04 12.45 20.01
CA ALA A 119 22.78 12.42 21.27
C ALA A 119 24.29 12.70 21.10
N LYS A 120 24.86 12.50 19.90
CA LYS A 120 26.26 12.81 19.60
C LYS A 120 26.51 14.28 19.28
N LEU A 121 25.48 15.05 18.88
CA LEU A 121 25.64 16.44 18.44
C LEU A 121 26.27 17.38 19.48
N PRO A 122 25.92 17.33 20.78
CA PRO A 122 26.53 18.21 21.77
C PRO A 122 28.05 18.02 21.86
N ASN A 123 28.50 16.77 21.75
CA ASN A 123 29.89 16.35 21.92
C ASN A 123 30.73 16.44 20.64
N ALA A 124 30.11 16.69 19.48
CA ALA A 124 30.85 16.89 18.23
C ALA A 124 31.66 18.18 18.30
N THR A 125 32.98 18.08 18.14
CA THR A 125 33.91 19.22 18.26
C THR A 125 34.41 19.72 16.90
N THR A 126 34.24 18.94 15.83
CA THR A 126 34.72 19.29 14.49
C THR A 126 33.60 19.38 13.46
N ILE A 127 33.87 20.13 12.38
CA ILE A 127 32.97 20.22 11.22
C ILE A 127 32.82 18.86 10.55
N ASP A 128 33.89 18.05 10.51
CA ASP A 128 33.86 16.75 9.83
C ASP A 128 33.04 15.71 10.59
N ASP A 129 33.08 15.72 11.94
CA ASP A 129 32.18 14.90 12.77
C ASP A 129 30.71 15.20 12.45
N LEU A 130 30.37 16.49 12.34
CA LEU A 130 29.00 16.93 12.03
C LEU A 130 28.58 16.57 10.61
N ARG A 131 29.48 16.69 9.63
CA ARG A 131 29.23 16.24 8.25
C ARG A 131 28.97 14.74 8.19
N GLN A 132 29.73 13.95 8.94
CA GLN A 132 29.51 12.51 9.01
C GLN A 132 28.17 12.17 9.68
N ILE A 133 27.81 12.85 10.78
CA ILE A 133 26.49 12.69 11.42
C ILE A 133 25.36 13.02 10.45
N ILE A 134 25.46 14.12 9.69
CA ILE A 134 24.48 14.49 8.67
C ILE A 134 24.40 13.42 7.59
N LYS A 135 25.55 12.92 7.10
CA LYS A 135 25.62 11.86 6.10
C LYS A 135 24.92 10.59 6.60
N ASP A 136 25.23 10.15 7.82
CA ASP A 136 24.63 8.96 8.44
C ASP A 136 23.12 9.12 8.64
N ALA A 137 22.66 10.32 9.00
CA ALA A 137 21.24 10.64 9.14
C ALA A 137 20.49 10.58 7.80
N LEU A 138 21.18 10.84 6.68
CA LEU A 138 20.63 10.82 5.33
C LEU A 138 20.76 9.45 4.64
N GLU A 139 21.78 8.66 4.92
CA GLU A 139 22.01 7.35 4.27
C GLU A 139 20.87 6.34 4.50
N GLY A 140 20.27 6.36 5.70
CA GLY A 140 19.11 5.52 6.01
C GLY A 140 17.89 5.77 5.12
N GLN A 141 17.85 6.87 4.34
CA GLN A 141 16.72 7.25 3.50
C GLN A 141 16.51 6.37 2.26
N LYS A 142 17.57 5.75 1.72
CA LYS A 142 17.43 4.83 0.56
C LYS A 142 16.54 3.64 0.91
N VAL A 143 16.75 3.09 2.10
CA VAL A 143 15.96 2.00 2.68
C VAL A 143 14.48 2.39 2.80
N PHE A 144 14.17 3.63 3.20
CA PHE A 144 12.78 4.11 3.26
C PHE A 144 12.14 4.37 1.90
N GLY A 145 12.92 4.81 0.90
CA GLY A 145 12.45 4.95 -0.47
C GLY A 145 11.96 3.63 -1.07
N THR A 146 12.48 2.51 -0.60
CA THR A 146 12.18 1.15 -1.08
C THR A 146 11.14 0.43 -0.21
N ILE A 147 11.30 0.46 1.13
CA ILE A 147 10.41 -0.23 2.07
C ILE A 147 8.97 0.27 1.97
N ALA A 148 8.80 1.60 1.90
CA ALA A 148 7.47 2.21 1.94
C ALA A 148 6.59 1.79 0.74
N PRO A 149 7.08 1.88 -0.50
CA PRO A 149 6.38 1.32 -1.65
C PRO A 149 6.19 -0.21 -1.57
N ALA A 150 7.16 -0.95 -1.02
CA ALA A 150 7.07 -2.40 -0.93
C ALA A 150 5.94 -2.86 0.01
N ILE A 151 5.77 -2.22 1.16
CA ILE A 151 4.66 -2.49 2.09
C ILE A 151 3.31 -2.24 1.44
N ASN A 152 3.17 -1.10 0.74
CA ASN A 152 1.94 -0.82 0.00
C ASN A 152 1.66 -1.92 -1.05
N GLY A 153 2.70 -2.37 -1.75
CA GLY A 153 2.64 -3.48 -2.69
C GLY A 153 2.19 -4.79 -2.04
N ALA A 154 2.77 -5.16 -0.91
CA ALA A 154 2.41 -6.36 -0.15
C ALA A 154 0.95 -6.29 0.33
N CYS A 155 0.54 -5.20 0.96
CA CYS A 155 -0.84 -4.98 1.39
C CYS A 155 -1.84 -5.07 0.24
N LEU A 156 -1.53 -4.45 -0.90
CA LEU A 156 -2.38 -4.52 -2.09
C LEU A 156 -2.48 -5.94 -2.64
N SER A 157 -1.37 -6.67 -2.66
CA SER A 157 -1.33 -8.07 -3.10
C SER A 157 -2.20 -8.95 -2.22
N GLN A 158 -2.08 -8.82 -0.90
CA GLN A 158 -2.91 -9.55 0.06
C GLN A 158 -4.40 -9.20 -0.06
N ARG A 159 -4.73 -7.93 -0.29
CA ARG A 159 -6.13 -7.52 -0.54
C ARG A 159 -6.71 -8.18 -1.79
N LEU A 160 -5.90 -8.37 -2.84
CA LEU A 160 -6.35 -9.09 -4.04
C LEU A 160 -6.58 -10.57 -3.74
N ILE A 161 -5.67 -11.22 -3.01
CA ILE A 161 -5.82 -12.62 -2.57
C ILE A 161 -7.13 -12.80 -1.81
N ASN A 162 -7.37 -11.97 -0.79
CA ASN A 162 -8.58 -12.04 0.03
C ASN A 162 -9.87 -11.76 -0.77
N LEU A 163 -9.80 -10.89 -1.77
CA LEU A 163 -10.93 -10.62 -2.66
C LEU A 163 -11.26 -11.85 -3.52
N ILE A 164 -10.23 -12.55 -4.01
CA ILE A 164 -10.39 -13.76 -4.83
C ILE A 164 -10.95 -14.88 -3.96
N ASP A 165 -10.28 -15.19 -2.84
CA ASP A 165 -10.65 -16.29 -1.94
C ASP A 165 -12.00 -16.10 -1.24
N GLY A 166 -12.42 -14.85 -1.03
CA GLY A 166 -13.73 -14.54 -0.47
C GLY A 166 -14.77 -14.33 -1.55
N ARG A 167 -15.01 -13.06 -1.88
CA ARG A 167 -16.18 -12.63 -2.66
C ARG A 167 -16.25 -13.23 -4.07
N LEU A 168 -15.11 -13.44 -4.74
CA LEU A 168 -15.13 -13.96 -6.11
C LEU A 168 -15.29 -15.47 -6.14
N GLN A 169 -14.66 -16.19 -5.20
CA GLN A 169 -14.89 -17.62 -5.04
C GLN A 169 -16.37 -17.91 -4.71
N GLU A 170 -16.97 -17.14 -3.80
CA GLU A 170 -18.41 -17.26 -3.48
C GLU A 170 -19.29 -17.04 -4.73
N ALA A 171 -18.90 -16.11 -5.61
CA ALA A 171 -19.62 -15.88 -6.87
C ALA A 171 -19.50 -17.07 -7.82
N ILE A 172 -18.29 -17.66 -7.93
CA ILE A 172 -18.03 -18.85 -8.75
C ILE A 172 -18.86 -20.03 -8.24
N ASP A 173 -18.89 -20.23 -6.92
CA ASP A 173 -19.64 -21.34 -6.31
C ASP A 173 -21.14 -21.21 -6.58
N LYS A 174 -21.71 -20.00 -6.49
CA LYS A 174 -23.11 -19.73 -6.85
C LYS A 174 -23.40 -19.97 -8.33
N LEU A 175 -22.45 -19.68 -9.23
CA LEU A 175 -22.60 -19.96 -10.66
C LEU A 175 -22.58 -21.47 -10.93
N LYS A 176 -21.76 -22.23 -10.20
CA LYS A 176 -21.76 -23.70 -10.27
C LYS A 176 -23.06 -24.30 -9.77
N GLU A 177 -23.60 -23.80 -8.66
CA GLU A 177 -24.91 -24.23 -8.13
C GLU A 177 -26.05 -23.98 -9.12
N ALA A 178 -25.86 -23.04 -10.05
CA ALA A 178 -26.77 -22.75 -11.15
C ALA A 178 -26.51 -23.61 -12.41
N ASP A 179 -25.68 -24.66 -12.32
CA ASP A 179 -25.29 -25.56 -13.40
C ASP A 179 -24.60 -24.87 -14.60
N LEU A 180 -23.94 -23.71 -14.38
CA LEU A 180 -23.16 -23.04 -15.41
C LEU A 180 -21.73 -23.59 -15.47
N ASP A 181 -21.16 -23.64 -16.67
CA ASP A 181 -19.74 -23.97 -16.84
C ASP A 181 -18.86 -22.82 -16.30
N THR A 182 -18.13 -23.11 -15.22
CA THR A 182 -17.25 -22.15 -14.55
C THR A 182 -15.76 -22.41 -14.77
N SER A 183 -15.39 -23.42 -15.55
CA SER A 183 -13.99 -23.83 -15.76
C SER A 183 -13.06 -22.66 -16.18
N GLY A 184 -13.56 -21.79 -17.05
CA GLY A 184 -12.84 -20.59 -17.51
C GLY A 184 -12.63 -19.55 -16.39
N VAL A 185 -13.64 -19.27 -15.57
CA VAL A 185 -13.52 -18.31 -14.45
C VAL A 185 -12.64 -18.86 -13.34
N GLU A 186 -12.71 -20.15 -13.05
CA GLU A 186 -11.81 -20.81 -12.07
C GLU A 186 -10.35 -20.72 -12.49
N THR A 187 -10.06 -20.98 -13.77
CA THR A 187 -8.72 -20.84 -14.34
C THR A 187 -8.19 -19.40 -14.19
N LEU A 188 -9.03 -18.40 -14.44
CA LEU A 188 -8.67 -16.99 -14.27
C LEU A 188 -8.46 -16.62 -12.80
N ALA A 189 -9.29 -17.15 -11.90
CA ALA A 189 -9.13 -16.96 -10.45
C ALA A 189 -7.81 -17.55 -9.94
N GLY A 190 -7.48 -18.78 -10.33
CA GLY A 190 -6.21 -19.42 -9.99
C GLY A 190 -5.00 -18.62 -10.49
N LYS A 191 -5.03 -18.17 -11.76
CA LYS A 191 -3.94 -17.34 -12.33
C LYS A 191 -3.80 -15.99 -11.63
N ALA A 192 -4.91 -15.30 -11.38
CA ALA A 192 -4.89 -14.01 -10.69
C ALA A 192 -4.35 -14.14 -9.26
N LYS A 193 -4.76 -15.20 -8.54
CA LYS A 193 -4.29 -15.51 -7.19
C LYS A 193 -2.80 -15.80 -7.16
N ALA A 194 -2.33 -16.71 -8.01
CA ALA A 194 -0.91 -17.09 -8.06
C ALA A 194 0.00 -15.87 -8.32
N LEU A 195 -0.39 -14.98 -9.23
CA LEU A 195 0.34 -13.73 -9.47
C LEU A 195 0.31 -12.78 -8.27
N ALA A 196 -0.83 -12.69 -7.56
CA ALA A 196 -0.93 -11.87 -6.35
C ALA A 196 -0.05 -12.42 -5.21
N GLU A 197 -0.02 -13.74 -5.02
CA GLU A 197 0.85 -14.43 -4.05
C GLU A 197 2.33 -14.26 -4.39
N GLN A 198 2.68 -14.35 -5.67
CA GLN A 198 4.04 -14.09 -6.13
C GLN A 198 4.45 -12.64 -5.84
N ALA A 199 3.60 -11.66 -6.18
CA ALA A 199 3.88 -10.25 -5.89
C ALA A 199 4.01 -9.98 -4.38
N TYR A 200 3.12 -10.58 -3.57
CA TYR A 200 3.19 -10.52 -2.11
C TYR A 200 4.54 -11.03 -1.58
N THR A 201 4.97 -12.18 -2.07
CA THR A 201 6.24 -12.81 -1.69
C THR A 201 7.43 -11.93 -2.07
N SER A 202 7.45 -11.38 -3.29
CA SER A 202 8.51 -10.46 -3.72
C SER A 202 8.56 -9.19 -2.87
N TYR A 203 7.40 -8.59 -2.56
CA TYR A 203 7.37 -7.40 -1.70
C TYR A 203 7.79 -7.68 -0.26
N THR A 204 7.41 -8.83 0.31
CA THR A 204 7.83 -9.21 1.67
C THR A 204 9.31 -9.54 1.76
N ALA A 205 9.91 -10.11 0.71
CA ALA A 205 11.36 -10.27 0.60
C ALA A 205 12.07 -8.90 0.61
N ILE A 206 11.56 -7.93 -0.16
CA ILE A 206 12.12 -6.56 -0.19
C ILE A 206 12.03 -5.88 1.18
N ILE A 207 10.94 -6.11 1.91
CA ILE A 207 10.75 -5.57 3.26
C ILE A 207 11.74 -6.20 4.24
N SER A 208 11.99 -7.50 4.12
CA SER A 208 12.85 -8.24 5.05
C SER A 208 14.34 -7.95 4.84
N SER A 209 14.76 -7.70 3.60
CA SER A 209 16.16 -7.43 3.23
C SER A 209 16.30 -6.20 2.32
N PRO A 210 15.99 -4.99 2.82
CA PRO A 210 15.93 -3.79 1.99
C PRO A 210 17.31 -3.27 1.57
N ALA A 211 18.38 -3.67 2.25
CA ALA A 211 19.75 -3.35 1.87
C ALA A 211 20.24 -4.16 0.66
N ASP A 212 19.72 -5.39 0.52
CA ASP A 212 20.09 -6.32 -0.56
C ASP A 212 19.16 -6.21 -1.77
N SER A 213 18.03 -5.51 -1.59
CA SER A 213 17.01 -5.33 -2.63
C SER A 213 17.47 -4.35 -3.71
N THR A 214 17.34 -4.77 -4.96
CA THR A 214 17.66 -3.96 -6.13
C THR A 214 16.43 -3.20 -6.65
N ARG A 215 16.68 -2.25 -7.56
CA ARG A 215 15.61 -1.57 -8.31
C ARG A 215 14.83 -2.56 -9.19
N ASP A 216 15.50 -3.60 -9.67
CA ASP A 216 14.90 -4.60 -10.56
C ASP A 216 13.95 -5.50 -9.79
N ASP A 217 14.28 -5.91 -8.56
CA ASP A 217 13.38 -6.66 -7.67
C ASP A 217 12.07 -5.91 -7.45
N PHE A 218 12.17 -4.60 -7.18
CA PHE A 218 11.00 -3.75 -7.00
C PHE A 218 10.16 -3.63 -8.29
N THR A 219 10.85 -3.52 -9.44
CA THR A 219 10.20 -3.41 -10.75
C THR A 219 9.49 -4.70 -11.12
N GLN A 220 10.10 -5.85 -10.86
CA GLN A 220 9.51 -7.16 -11.06
C GLN A 220 8.27 -7.35 -10.19
N ALA A 221 8.37 -7.10 -8.88
CA ALA A 221 7.23 -7.19 -7.96
C ALA A 221 6.05 -6.32 -8.41
N LYS A 222 6.34 -5.10 -8.87
CA LYS A 222 5.34 -4.17 -9.41
C LYS A 222 4.69 -4.69 -10.70
N ASN A 223 5.48 -5.24 -11.62
CA ASN A 223 4.98 -5.80 -12.86
C ASN A 223 4.07 -7.01 -12.60
N THR A 224 4.48 -7.91 -11.70
CA THR A 224 3.67 -9.06 -11.28
C THR A 224 2.35 -8.63 -10.64
N LEU A 225 2.36 -7.62 -9.76
CA LEU A 225 1.11 -7.05 -9.22
C LEU A 225 0.23 -6.42 -10.32
N GLY A 226 0.84 -5.80 -11.34
CA GLY A 226 0.14 -5.30 -12.52
C GLY A 226 -0.57 -6.41 -13.30
N GLN A 227 0.12 -7.54 -13.52
CA GLN A 227 -0.44 -8.72 -14.18
C GLN A 227 -1.57 -9.36 -13.37
N ALA A 228 -1.42 -9.46 -12.03
CA ALA A 228 -2.47 -9.95 -11.14
C ALA A 228 -3.76 -9.12 -11.28
N ARG A 229 -3.63 -7.79 -11.35
CA ARG A 229 -4.77 -6.88 -11.55
C ARG A 229 -5.43 -7.04 -12.91
N ALA A 230 -4.64 -7.21 -13.97
CA ALA A 230 -5.17 -7.46 -15.31
C ALA A 230 -5.99 -8.76 -15.32
N LYS A 231 -5.46 -9.83 -14.73
CA LYS A 231 -6.18 -11.12 -14.63
C LYS A 231 -7.42 -11.04 -13.75
N LEU A 232 -7.39 -10.27 -12.66
CA LEU A 232 -8.58 -9.99 -11.86
C LEU A 232 -9.66 -9.25 -12.66
N GLN A 233 -9.28 -8.33 -13.54
CA GLN A 233 -10.23 -7.62 -14.40
C GLN A 233 -10.85 -8.55 -15.44
N GLU A 234 -10.06 -9.44 -16.06
CA GLU A 234 -10.54 -10.50 -16.94
C GLU A 234 -11.53 -11.42 -16.20
N LEU A 235 -11.17 -11.89 -14.99
CA LEU A 235 -12.03 -12.72 -14.15
C LEU A 235 -13.38 -12.06 -13.88
N ARG A 236 -13.37 -10.78 -13.48
CA ARG A 236 -14.61 -10.04 -13.20
C ARG A 236 -15.50 -9.94 -14.43
N ARG A 237 -14.93 -9.69 -15.61
CA ARG A 237 -15.68 -9.63 -16.87
C ARG A 237 -16.29 -11.00 -17.21
N ALA A 238 -15.53 -12.08 -17.05
CA ALA A 238 -16.02 -13.43 -17.30
C ALA A 238 -17.14 -13.84 -16.33
N ILE A 239 -17.02 -13.51 -15.03
CA ILE A 239 -18.11 -13.70 -14.06
C ILE A 239 -19.36 -12.92 -14.47
N SER A 240 -19.22 -11.64 -14.87
CA SER A 240 -20.36 -10.83 -15.32
C SER A 240 -21.02 -11.39 -16.58
N ALA A 241 -20.26 -11.97 -17.50
CA ALA A 241 -20.80 -12.60 -18.69
C ALA A 241 -21.65 -13.83 -18.35
N LEU A 242 -21.16 -14.73 -17.48
CA LEU A 242 -21.91 -15.90 -17.02
C LEU A 242 -23.20 -15.49 -16.27
N ILE A 243 -23.16 -14.43 -15.47
CA ILE A 243 -24.35 -13.89 -14.80
C ILE A 243 -25.37 -13.39 -15.84
N ALA A 244 -24.93 -12.73 -16.90
CA ALA A 244 -25.81 -12.22 -17.95
C ALA A 244 -26.46 -13.36 -18.76
N GLU A 245 -25.67 -14.37 -19.13
CA GLU A 245 -26.13 -15.57 -19.83
C GLU A 245 -27.20 -16.31 -19.02
N TYR A 246 -26.96 -16.51 -17.72
CA TYR A 246 -27.93 -17.11 -16.82
C TYR A 246 -29.25 -16.35 -16.73
N ARG A 247 -29.20 -15.02 -16.74
CA ARG A 247 -30.42 -14.19 -16.72
C ARG A 247 -31.22 -14.33 -18.01
N GLN A 248 -30.56 -14.44 -19.16
CA GLN A 248 -31.22 -14.63 -20.44
C GLN A 248 -31.86 -16.01 -20.56
N SER A 249 -31.20 -17.06 -20.06
CA SER A 249 -31.78 -18.41 -20.04
C SER A 249 -32.99 -18.50 -19.09
N GLN A 250 -32.99 -17.76 -17.98
CA GLN A 250 -34.14 -17.64 -17.10
C GLN A 250 -35.32 -16.91 -17.75
N SER A 251 -35.11 -15.75 -18.39
CA SER A 251 -36.21 -14.99 -19.01
C SER A 251 -36.88 -15.75 -20.15
N SER A 252 -36.09 -16.42 -21.00
CA SER A 252 -36.60 -17.21 -22.13
C SER A 252 -37.38 -18.46 -21.70
N ALA A 253 -37.03 -19.07 -20.56
CA ALA A 253 -37.80 -20.16 -19.98
C ALA A 253 -39.18 -19.72 -19.43
N THR A 254 -39.27 -18.50 -18.89
CA THR A 254 -40.54 -17.94 -18.39
C THR A 254 -41.51 -17.58 -19.51
N ASP A 255 -41.03 -17.03 -20.63
CA ASP A 255 -41.87 -16.72 -21.80
C ASP A 255 -42.36 -17.99 -22.51
N SER A 256 -41.56 -19.06 -22.50
CA SER A 256 -41.96 -20.38 -23.04
C SER A 256 -43.00 -21.11 -22.19
N ALA A 257 -43.11 -20.80 -20.90
CA ALA A 257 -44.10 -21.42 -20.00
C ALA A 257 -45.44 -20.65 -19.96
N ALA A 258 -45.51 -19.48 -20.59
CA ALA A 258 -46.65 -18.57 -20.57
C ALA A 258 -47.47 -18.56 -21.87
N GLY A 259 -47.27 -19.51 -22.79
CA GLY A 259 -48.12 -19.62 -23.97
C GLY A 259 -48.29 -21.04 -24.49
N PRO A 260 -49.48 -21.40 -25.01
CA PRO A 260 -50.86 -21.06 -24.60
C PRO A 260 -51.48 -22.09 -23.63
#